data_AF-A0A4Y7R6P1-F1
#
_entry.id   AF-A0A4Y7R6P1-F1
#
_cell.length_a   1.000
_cell.length_b   1.000
_cell.length_c   1.000
_cell.angle_alpha   90.00
_cell.angle_beta   90.00
_cell.angle_gamma   90.00
#
_symmetry.space_group_name_H-M   'P 1'
#
loop_
_entity.id
_entity.type
_entity.pdbx_description
1 polymer ?
#
loop_
_entity_poly.entity_id
_entity_poly.type
_entity_poly.pdbx_seq_one_letter_code
_entity_poly.pdbx_strand_id
1 'polypeptide(L)'
;MQNKKTLHHLTKILMDFMFYSGILVCASVPVIIYKLIPHALIAEGIRLQLTAVLMLSGIAALYILWTLRCIFQTLLHTDPFTMKNVDALRKMAAASFVISALYITKCLFWFTLATAIIVIIFAIAGLFSLVLADVFKQAVQYKEENDLTV
;
A
#
# COMPACT_ATOMS: atom_id res chain seq x y z
N MET A 1 -22.08 23.11 -4.09
CA MET A 1 -21.49 22.69 -2.79
C MET A 1 -21.86 21.26 -2.36
N GLN A 2 -23.02 20.70 -2.71
CA GLN A 2 -23.41 19.32 -2.33
C GLN A 2 -22.48 18.23 -2.91
N ASN A 3 -22.03 18.33 -4.17
CA ASN A 3 -21.17 17.32 -4.81
C ASN A 3 -19.81 17.11 -4.12
N LYS A 4 -19.20 18.15 -3.53
CA LYS A 4 -17.92 18.00 -2.80
C LYS A 4 -18.12 17.13 -1.56
N LYS A 5 -19.16 17.37 -0.76
CA LYS A 5 -19.46 16.58 0.46
C LYS A 5 -19.74 15.12 0.12
N THR A 6 -20.46 14.85 -0.97
CA THR A 6 -20.72 13.48 -1.43
C THR A 6 -19.45 12.77 -1.88
N LEU A 7 -18.58 13.44 -2.63
CA LEU A 7 -17.29 12.87 -3.07
C LEU A 7 -16.38 12.55 -1.88
N HIS A 8 -16.27 13.47 -0.92
CA HIS A 8 -15.48 13.26 0.30
C HIS A 8 -15.99 12.07 1.13
N HIS A 9 -17.32 11.95 1.29
CA HIS A 9 -17.92 10.84 2.01
C HIS A 9 -17.73 9.50 1.28
N LEU A 10 -17.84 9.50 -0.04
CA LEU A 10 -17.65 8.30 -0.87
C LEU A 10 -16.21 7.80 -0.77
N THR A 11 -15.22 8.68 -0.90
CA THR A 11 -13.80 8.28 -0.82
C THR A 11 -13.44 7.73 0.56
N LYS A 12 -14.02 8.29 1.63
CA LYS A 12 -13.85 7.77 2.99
C LYS A 12 -14.44 6.36 3.14
N ILE A 13 -15.67 6.14 2.67
CA ILE A 13 -16.31 4.81 2.68
C ILE A 13 -15.45 3.82 1.89
N LEU A 14 -14.99 4.21 0.70
CA LEU A 14 -14.19 3.35 -0.17
C LEU A 14 -12.89 2.92 0.53
N MET A 15 -12.17 3.85 1.15
CA MET A 15 -10.92 3.55 1.87
C MET A 15 -11.15 2.65 3.07
N ASP A 16 -12.20 2.92 3.85
CA ASP A 16 -12.56 2.07 4.99
C ASP A 16 -12.93 0.66 4.51
N PHE A 17 -13.75 0.54 3.46
CA PHE A 17 -14.11 -0.73 2.85
C PHE A 17 -12.89 -1.51 2.35
N MET A 18 -11.97 -0.86 1.62
CA MET A 18 -10.73 -1.48 1.14
C MET A 18 -9.85 -1.97 2.28
N PHE A 19 -9.74 -1.21 3.37
CA PHE A 19 -8.93 -1.60 4.53
C PHE A 19 -9.54 -2.80 5.27
N TYR A 20 -10.84 -2.76 5.61
CA TYR A 20 -11.48 -3.86 6.34
C TYR A 20 -11.61 -5.14 5.49
N SER A 21 -11.93 -5.01 4.20
CA SER A 21 -11.93 -6.15 3.28
C SER A 21 -10.52 -6.73 3.11
N GLY A 22 -9.49 -5.88 3.03
CA GLY A 22 -8.10 -6.32 3.01
C GLY A 22 -7.70 -7.14 4.23
N ILE A 23 -8.13 -6.74 5.44
CA ILE A 23 -7.88 -7.49 6.68
C ILE A 23 -8.55 -8.87 6.60
N LEU A 24 -9.81 -8.92 6.17
CA LEU A 24 -10.55 -10.17 6.01
C LEU A 24 -9.86 -11.12 5.01
N VAL A 25 -9.38 -10.58 3.88
CA VAL A 25 -8.63 -11.35 2.88
C VAL A 25 -7.33 -11.87 3.48
N CYS A 26 -6.52 -11.02 4.14
CA CYS A 26 -5.28 -11.47 4.78
C CYS A 26 -5.50 -12.55 5.84
N ALA A 27 -6.57 -12.42 6.66
CA ALA A 27 -6.91 -13.42 7.67
C ALA A 27 -7.39 -14.75 7.06
N SER A 28 -8.02 -14.72 5.88
CA SER A 28 -8.52 -15.93 5.21
C SER A 28 -7.44 -16.69 4.44
N VAL A 29 -6.35 -16.05 4.02
CA VAL A 29 -5.21 -16.68 3.32
C VAL A 29 -4.70 -17.97 3.98
N PRO A 30 -4.34 -18.01 5.28
CA PRO A 30 -3.86 -19.24 5.90
C PRO A 30 -4.94 -20.32 5.94
N VAL A 31 -6.20 -19.95 6.17
CA VAL A 31 -7.32 -20.91 6.19
C VAL A 31 -7.50 -21.53 4.80
N ILE A 32 -7.44 -20.74 3.74
CA ILE A 32 -7.58 -21.22 2.36
C ILE A 32 -6.43 -22.18 2.02
N ILE A 33 -5.18 -21.78 2.28
CA ILE A 33 -4.01 -22.58 1.91
C ILE A 33 -3.94 -23.90 2.68
N TYR A 34 -4.27 -23.92 3.97
CA TYR A 34 -4.16 -25.13 4.79
C TYR A 34 -5.40 -26.00 4.79
N LYS A 35 -6.60 -25.44 4.62
CA LYS A 35 -7.87 -26.18 4.76
C LYS A 35 -8.56 -26.46 3.43
N LEU A 36 -8.42 -25.56 2.45
CA LEU A 36 -9.19 -25.64 1.20
C LEU A 36 -8.36 -26.23 0.04
N ILE A 37 -7.05 -25.99 0.02
CA ILE A 37 -6.19 -26.49 -1.06
C ILE A 37 -5.70 -27.92 -0.72
N PRO A 38 -6.03 -28.93 -1.55
CA PRO A 38 -5.61 -30.30 -1.31
C PRO A 38 -4.09 -30.46 -1.45
N HIS A 39 -3.50 -31.38 -0.67
CA HIS A 39 -2.05 -31.64 -0.67
C HIS A 39 -1.50 -32.07 -2.03
N ALA A 40 -2.35 -32.60 -2.92
CA ALA A 40 -1.98 -32.98 -4.29
C ALA A 40 -1.62 -31.78 -5.18
N LEU A 41 -2.08 -30.57 -4.87
CA LEU A 41 -1.87 -29.38 -5.71
C LEU A 41 -0.65 -28.56 -5.32
N ILE A 42 -0.25 -28.60 -4.03
CA ILE A 42 0.88 -27.82 -3.49
C ILE A 42 1.71 -28.71 -2.57
N ALA A 43 2.96 -28.96 -2.99
CA ALA A 43 3.96 -29.67 -2.20
C ALA A 43 4.18 -28.97 -0.84
N GLU A 44 4.35 -29.76 0.22
CA GLU A 44 4.39 -29.24 1.60
C GLU A 44 5.52 -28.22 1.82
N GLY A 45 6.67 -28.41 1.16
CA GLY A 45 7.79 -27.46 1.23
C GLY A 45 7.46 -26.07 0.68
N ILE A 46 6.65 -25.99 -0.38
CA ILE A 46 6.28 -24.72 -1.05
C ILE A 46 5.13 -24.04 -0.31
N ARG A 47 4.27 -24.80 0.38
CA ARG A 47 3.10 -24.28 1.09
C ARG A 47 3.47 -23.24 2.15
N LEU A 48 4.49 -23.53 2.95
CA LEU A 48 4.97 -22.63 4.00
C LEU A 48 5.50 -21.33 3.39
N GLN A 49 6.35 -21.44 2.35
CA GLN A 49 6.95 -20.29 1.68
C GLN A 49 5.90 -19.43 0.98
N LEU A 50 4.92 -20.05 0.32
CA LEU A 50 3.80 -19.35 -0.32
C LEU A 50 2.98 -18.58 0.72
N THR A 51 2.63 -19.23 1.83
CA THR A 51 1.87 -18.60 2.92
C THR A 51 2.66 -17.43 3.51
N ALA A 52 3.95 -17.61 3.79
CA ALA A 52 4.81 -16.57 4.32
C ALA A 52 4.89 -15.36 3.37
N VAL A 53 5.12 -15.61 2.08
CA VAL A 53 5.16 -14.55 1.06
C VAL A 53 3.86 -13.77 0.98
N LEU A 54 2.71 -14.46 0.95
CA LEU A 54 1.39 -13.83 0.87
C LEU A 54 1.00 -13.08 2.16
N MET A 55 1.38 -13.60 3.33
CA MET A 55 1.12 -12.93 4.60
C MET A 55 1.97 -11.68 4.75
N LEU A 56 3.27 -11.76 4.44
CA LEU A 56 4.17 -10.62 4.50
C LEU A 56 3.77 -9.53 3.50
N SER A 57 3.43 -9.90 2.26
CA SER A 57 2.96 -8.94 1.27
C SER A 57 1.58 -8.37 1.62
N GLY A 58 0.68 -9.18 2.19
CA GLY A 58 -0.63 -8.75 2.67
C GLY A 58 -0.52 -7.72 3.81
N ILE A 59 0.35 -7.95 4.78
CA ILE A 59 0.61 -7.01 5.88
C ILE A 59 1.20 -5.69 5.33
N ALA A 60 2.16 -5.78 4.40
CA ALA A 60 2.72 -4.59 3.75
C ALA A 60 1.66 -3.82 2.93
N ALA A 61 0.76 -4.51 2.23
CA ALA A 61 -0.34 -3.90 1.50
C ALA A 61 -1.35 -3.21 2.45
N LEU A 62 -1.67 -3.84 3.58
CA LEU A 62 -2.50 -3.22 4.63
C LEU A 62 -1.84 -1.97 5.21
N TYR A 63 -0.53 -1.99 5.40
CA TYR A 63 0.24 -0.81 5.83
C TYR A 63 0.17 0.34 4.81
N ILE A 64 0.26 0.02 3.51
CA ILE A 64 0.06 0.99 2.43
C ILE A 64 -1.35 1.60 2.50
N LEU A 65 -2.39 0.77 2.62
CA LEU A 65 -3.78 1.25 2.73
C LEU A 65 -4.01 2.11 3.98
N TRP A 66 -3.41 1.74 5.11
CA TRP A 66 -3.47 2.54 6.33
C TRP A 66 -2.80 3.92 6.14
N THR A 67 -1.61 3.93 5.54
CA THR A 67 -0.87 5.16 5.27
C THR A 67 -1.65 6.08 4.33
N LEU A 68 -2.24 5.51 3.29
CA LEU A 68 -3.12 6.22 2.37
C LEU A 68 -4.35 6.79 3.08
N ARG A 69 -4.96 6.02 3.99
CA ARG A 69 -6.07 6.47 4.83
C ARG A 69 -5.68 7.67 5.70
N CYS A 70 -4.49 7.66 6.30
CA CYS A 70 -3.98 8.80 7.07
C CYS A 70 -3.83 10.06 6.22
N ILE A 71 -3.25 9.93 5.01
CA ILE A 71 -3.12 11.06 4.08
C ILE A 71 -4.50 11.59 3.71
N PHE A 72 -5.46 10.71 3.37
CA PHE A 72 -6.85 11.13 3.08
C PHE A 72 -7.53 11.82 4.25
N GLN A 73 -7.33 11.36 5.48
CA GLN A 73 -7.88 12.02 6.66
C GLN A 73 -7.34 13.44 6.82
N THR A 74 -6.03 13.65 6.64
CA THR A 74 -5.44 14.99 6.70
C THR A 74 -5.95 15.88 5.57
N LEU A 75 -6.12 15.36 4.35
CA LEU A 75 -6.69 16.08 3.21
C LEU A 75 -8.12 16.60 3.46
N LEU A 76 -8.88 15.90 4.30
CA LEU A 76 -10.28 16.22 4.59
C LEU A 76 -10.46 17.13 5.81
N HIS A 77 -9.56 17.03 6.78
CA HIS A 77 -9.72 17.67 8.10
C HIS A 77 -8.71 18.81 8.35
N THR A 78 -7.62 18.89 7.60
CA THR A 78 -6.51 19.82 7.85
C THR A 78 -5.84 20.18 6.52
N ASP A 79 -4.69 20.86 6.58
CA ASP A 79 -3.89 21.17 5.41
C ASP A 79 -3.28 19.91 4.74
N PRO A 80 -3.40 19.76 3.41
CA PRO A 80 -2.72 18.73 2.62
C PRO A 80 -1.20 18.74 2.78
N PHE A 81 -0.64 19.95 2.83
CA PHE A 81 0.80 20.20 2.75
C PHE A 81 1.39 20.25 4.15
N THR A 82 1.57 19.07 4.73
CA THR A 82 2.30 18.91 5.99
C THR A 82 3.47 17.95 5.78
N MET A 83 4.58 18.16 6.48
CA MET A 83 5.72 17.23 6.45
C MET A 83 5.33 15.80 6.88
N LYS A 84 4.28 15.65 7.72
CA LYS A 84 3.73 14.34 8.09
C LYS A 84 3.23 13.55 6.87
N ASN A 85 2.61 14.22 5.89
CA ASN A 85 2.13 13.57 4.67
C ASN A 85 3.28 13.22 3.72
N VAL A 86 4.33 14.02 3.68
CA VAL A 86 5.58 13.71 2.96
C VAL A 86 6.19 12.41 3.50
N ASP A 87 6.32 12.31 4.82
CA ASP A 87 6.86 11.10 5.47
C ASP A 87 5.95 9.88 5.27
N ALA A 88 4.63 10.08 5.27
CA ALA A 88 3.67 9.03 4.95
C ALA A 88 3.87 8.51 3.51
N LEU A 89 4.00 9.40 2.53
CA LEU A 89 4.27 9.01 1.13
C LEU A 89 5.60 8.24 1.00
N ARG A 90 6.63 8.64 1.73
CA ARG A 90 7.92 7.90 1.78
C ARG A 90 7.79 6.52 2.40
N LYS A 91 7.01 6.39 3.48
CA LYS A 91 6.71 5.08 4.10
C LYS A 91 5.92 4.18 3.16
N MET A 92 4.97 4.74 2.39
CA MET A 92 4.23 4.03 1.37
C MET A 92 5.13 3.55 0.22
N ALA A 93 6.08 4.39 -0.21
CA ALA A 93 7.10 4.04 -1.19
C ALA A 93 7.97 2.88 -0.69
N ALA A 94 8.49 2.98 0.53
CA ALA A 94 9.30 1.93 1.15
C ALA A 94 8.54 0.60 1.25
N ALA A 95 7.29 0.62 1.71
CA ALA A 95 6.46 -0.58 1.78
C ALA A 95 6.21 -1.21 0.40
N SER A 96 6.01 -0.39 -0.64
CA SER A 96 5.86 -0.88 -2.02
C SER A 96 7.14 -1.53 -2.54
N PHE A 97 8.31 -0.96 -2.24
CA PHE A 97 9.60 -1.59 -2.57
C PHE A 97 9.84 -2.88 -1.80
N VAL A 98 9.41 -2.97 -0.53
CA VAL A 98 9.47 -4.22 0.25
C VAL A 98 8.65 -5.32 -0.44
N ILE A 99 7.43 -5.00 -0.89
CA ILE A 99 6.60 -5.96 -1.65
C ILE A 99 7.32 -6.37 -2.94
N SER A 100 7.81 -5.39 -3.71
CA SER A 100 8.53 -5.66 -4.96
C SER A 100 9.74 -6.58 -4.73
N ALA A 101 10.59 -6.28 -3.73
CA ALA A 101 11.75 -7.09 -3.37
C ALA A 101 11.36 -8.51 -2.95
N LEU A 102 10.30 -8.65 -2.15
CA LEU A 102 9.78 -9.94 -1.72
C LEU A 102 9.34 -10.80 -2.91
N TYR A 103 8.62 -10.21 -3.87
CA TYR A 103 8.21 -10.93 -5.08
C TYR A 103 9.36 -11.17 -6.06
N ILE A 104 10.41 -10.34 -6.08
CA ILE A 104 11.67 -10.62 -6.80
C ILE A 104 12.31 -11.88 -6.23
N THR A 105 12.48 -11.95 -4.90
CA THR A 105 13.02 -13.14 -4.23
C THR A 105 12.19 -14.37 -4.57
N LYS A 106 10.85 -14.28 -4.52
CA LYS A 106 9.97 -15.37 -4.95
C LYS A 106 10.22 -15.76 -6.42
N CYS A 107 10.38 -14.79 -7.32
CA CYS A 107 10.56 -15.03 -8.76
C CYS A 107 11.84 -15.83 -9.06
N LEU A 108 12.89 -15.65 -8.26
CA LEU A 108 14.16 -16.39 -8.39
C LEU A 108 13.99 -17.89 -8.07
N PHE A 109 13.07 -18.25 -7.17
CA PHE A 109 12.79 -19.65 -6.83
C PHE A 109 11.68 -20.25 -7.73
N TRP A 110 10.58 -19.53 -7.92
CA TRP A 110 9.44 -19.93 -8.76
C TRP A 110 8.97 -18.78 -9.63
N PHE A 111 9.46 -18.75 -10.87
CA PHE A 111 9.04 -17.76 -11.84
C PHE A 111 7.60 -18.01 -12.31
N THR A 112 6.76 -16.99 -12.20
CA THR A 112 5.44 -16.96 -12.83
C THR A 112 5.24 -15.62 -13.51
N LEU A 113 4.56 -15.58 -14.66
CA LEU A 113 4.32 -14.33 -15.38
C LEU A 113 3.56 -13.32 -14.51
N ALA A 114 2.60 -13.80 -13.71
CA ALA A 114 1.84 -12.97 -12.78
C ALA A 114 2.72 -12.28 -11.73
N THR A 115 3.72 -12.98 -11.19
CA THR A 115 4.61 -12.39 -10.16
C THR A 115 5.55 -11.35 -10.75
N ALA A 116 5.99 -11.52 -11.99
CA ALA A 116 6.77 -10.50 -12.68
C ALA A 116 5.97 -9.19 -12.86
N ILE A 117 4.70 -9.29 -13.23
CA ILE A 117 3.81 -8.12 -13.35
C ILE A 117 3.63 -7.43 -12.00
N ILE A 118 3.42 -8.19 -10.92
CA ILE A 118 3.29 -7.64 -9.55
C ILE A 118 4.55 -6.86 -9.16
N VAL A 119 5.74 -7.41 -9.41
CA VAL A 119 7.02 -6.73 -9.12
C VAL A 119 7.09 -5.37 -9.81
N ILE A 120 6.75 -5.32 -11.10
CA ILE A 120 6.81 -4.10 -11.90
C ILE A 120 5.80 -3.06 -11.37
N ILE A 121 4.55 -3.47 -11.12
CA ILE A 121 3.50 -2.57 -10.62
C ILE A 121 3.92 -1.95 -9.29
N PHE A 122 4.41 -2.76 -8.34
CA PHE A 122 4.83 -2.25 -7.02
C PHE A 122 6.11 -1.42 -7.08
N ALA A 123 7.05 -1.74 -7.98
CA ALA A 123 8.24 -0.92 -8.19
C ALA A 123 7.87 0.48 -8.72
N ILE A 124 6.99 0.54 -9.74
CA ILE A 124 6.50 1.80 -10.30
C ILE A 124 5.70 2.57 -9.24
N ALA A 125 4.81 1.90 -8.50
CA ALA A 125 4.04 2.54 -7.44
C ALA A 125 4.94 3.12 -6.34
N GLY A 126 6.01 2.39 -5.97
CA GLY A 126 7.01 2.87 -5.00
C GLY A 126 7.75 4.11 -5.49
N LEU A 127 8.23 4.08 -6.74
CA LEU A 127 8.91 5.21 -7.36
C LEU A 127 7.99 6.43 -7.48
N PHE A 128 6.75 6.22 -7.92
CA PHE A 128 5.76 7.29 -8.03
C PHE A 128 5.43 7.91 -6.67
N SER A 129 5.30 7.09 -5.63
CA SER A 129 5.07 7.56 -4.26
C SER A 129 6.24 8.39 -3.74
N LEU A 130 7.48 8.05 -4.11
CA LEU A 130 8.67 8.82 -3.75
C LEU A 130 8.69 10.17 -4.46
N VAL A 131 8.42 10.19 -5.77
CA VAL A 131 8.32 11.44 -6.56
C VAL A 131 7.24 12.35 -5.99
N LEU A 132 6.07 11.81 -5.64
CA LEU A 132 5.01 12.57 -4.97
C LEU A 132 5.46 13.12 -3.62
N ALA A 133 6.21 12.35 -2.83
CA ALA A 133 6.74 12.85 -1.56
C ALA A 133 7.64 14.06 -1.75
N ASP A 134 8.51 14.04 -2.77
CA ASP A 134 9.43 15.14 -3.03
C ASP A 134 8.73 16.38 -3.58
N VAL A 135 7.71 16.20 -4.45
CA VAL A 135 6.86 17.32 -4.91
C VAL A 135 6.07 17.92 -3.74
N PHE A 136 5.51 17.09 -2.86
CA PHE A 136 4.82 17.57 -1.67
C PHE A 136 5.76 18.31 -0.72
N LYS A 137 7.00 17.82 -0.56
CA LYS A 137 8.02 18.48 0.26
C LYS A 137 8.29 19.89 -0.25
N GLN A 138 8.50 20.06 -1.56
CA GLN A 138 8.71 21.38 -2.16
C GLN A 138 7.49 22.28 -1.92
N ALA A 139 6.28 21.76 -2.14
CA ALA A 139 5.05 22.53 -1.90
C ALA A 139 4.90 23.00 -0.44
N VAL A 140 5.29 22.17 0.54
CA VAL A 140 5.29 22.56 1.96
C VAL A 140 6.30 23.67 2.22
N GLN A 141 7.52 23.54 1.69
CA GLN A 141 8.58 24.55 1.87
C GLN A 141 8.17 25.90 1.26
N TYR A 142 7.60 25.91 0.06
CA TYR A 142 7.07 27.13 -0.55
C TYR A 142 5.97 27.78 0.28
N LYS A 143 5.11 26.98 0.93
CA LYS A 143 4.08 27.51 1.83
C LYS A 143 4.70 28.13 3.08
N GLU A 144 5.65 27.45 3.71
CA GLU A 144 6.33 27.93 4.92
C GLU A 144 7.14 29.21 4.66
N GLU A 145 7.84 29.31 3.53
CA GLU A 145 8.59 30.53 3.14
C GLU A 145 7.65 31.73 2.92
N ASN A 146 6.49 31.50 2.30
CA ASN A 146 5.49 32.54 2.09
C ASN A 146 4.81 32.96 3.40
N ASP A 147 4.61 32.05 4.35
CA ASP A 147 4.03 32.39 5.66
C ASP A 147 5.01 33.17 6.57
N LEU A 148 6.32 33.05 6.36
CA LEU A 148 7.36 33.76 7.13
C LEU A 148 7.63 35.20 6.65
N THR A 149 7.15 35.57 5.47
CA THR A 149 7.39 36.89 4.86
C THR A 149 6.24 37.88 5.03
N VAL A 150 5.11 37.46 5.63
CA VAL A 150 3.94 38.32 5.92
C VAL A 150 3.98 38.86 7.34
#